data_AF-A0A8C2XAQ9-F1
#
_entry.id   AF-A0A8C2XAQ9-F1
#
_cell.length_a   1.000
_cell.length_b   1.000
_cell.length_c   1.000
_cell.angle_alpha   90.00
_cell.angle_beta   90.00
_cell.angle_gamma   90.00
#
_symmetry.space_group_name_H-M   'P 1'
#
loop_
_entity.id
_entity.type
_entity.pdbx_description
1 polymer ?
#
loop_
_entity_poly.entity_id
_entity_poly.type
_entity_poly.pdbx_seq_one_letter_code
_entity_poly.pdbx_strand_id
1 'polypeptide(L)'
;MSSSPTSGYSVMINVTAWLIVCLLCPVQPRAQPGTTSNIKHIVVGRCYDYITLVNPGLRLDCEDIWRLFEESVVRQSSFNTSLDYHQMFSAIPQTWPRDMGLFWSKTRTLMHSYTAVERHFWTLEDTLVGYMFNGLVWCGQEDDSGFNFRSCPTWAEVKHHPVYSLWRRASQNFAEMAHGNITVLLNGSIGNAFNMKRHGNKLRSDVFLAKVCIKICIHLSLFFYSTHSMFASVEVDSLDPCRVDYVNIKMVTNLDGPFIESCNQGSVVDLIRILRSRGFHWTCTDNDE
;
A
#
# COMPACT_ATOMS: atom_id res chain seq x y z
N MET A 1 48.51 55.12 0.80
CA MET A 1 48.31 53.72 0.39
C MET A 1 46.81 53.44 0.39
N SER A 2 46.18 53.56 -0.78
CA SER A 2 44.77 53.25 -1.00
C SER A 2 44.66 51.77 -1.41
N SER A 3 44.20 50.93 -0.49
CA SER A 3 43.82 49.54 -0.79
C SER A 3 42.41 49.52 -1.37
N SER A 4 42.29 49.11 -2.62
CA SER A 4 41.05 48.88 -3.35
C SER A 4 40.28 47.66 -2.81
N PRO A 5 38.97 47.75 -2.53
CA PRO A 5 38.15 46.59 -2.20
C PRO A 5 37.38 46.13 -3.43
N THR A 6 38.05 45.58 -4.44
CA THR A 6 37.39 45.05 -5.65
C THR A 6 37.21 43.52 -5.65
N SER A 7 37.66 42.82 -4.60
CA SER A 7 37.65 41.35 -4.56
C SER A 7 36.33 40.74 -4.04
N GLY A 8 35.56 41.43 -3.19
CA GLY A 8 34.32 40.88 -2.60
C GLY A 8 33.12 40.83 -3.56
N TYR A 9 33.03 41.79 -4.49
CA TYR A 9 31.87 41.91 -5.39
C TYR A 9 31.80 40.79 -6.43
N SER A 10 32.95 40.33 -6.94
CA SER A 10 33.00 39.27 -7.96
C SER A 10 32.59 37.90 -7.41
N VAL A 11 32.92 37.60 -6.15
CA VAL A 11 32.54 36.34 -5.49
C VAL A 11 31.03 36.30 -5.21
N MET A 12 30.45 37.43 -4.76
CA MET A 12 29.01 37.49 -4.48
C MET A 12 28.13 37.35 -5.72
N ILE A 13 28.55 37.88 -6.88
CA ILE A 13 27.80 37.76 -8.14
C ILE A 13 27.79 36.32 -8.65
N ASN A 14 28.90 35.58 -8.50
CA ASN A 14 28.95 34.16 -8.88
C ASN A 14 28.07 33.30 -7.96
N VAL A 15 28.06 33.56 -6.65
CA VAL A 15 27.22 32.80 -5.71
C VAL A 15 25.72 33.07 -5.94
N THR A 16 25.32 34.31 -6.21
CA THR A 16 23.92 34.65 -6.52
C THR A 16 23.49 34.13 -7.89
N ALA A 17 24.36 34.17 -8.90
CA ALA A 17 24.09 33.56 -10.20
C ALA A 17 23.89 32.05 -10.12
N TRP A 18 24.71 31.34 -9.33
CA TRP A 18 24.53 29.90 -9.06
C TRP A 18 23.24 29.58 -8.28
N LEU A 19 22.87 30.43 -7.30
CA LEU A 19 21.59 30.31 -6.58
C LEU A 19 20.38 30.52 -7.49
N ILE A 20 20.45 31.48 -8.42
CA ILE A 20 19.38 31.77 -9.38
C ILE A 20 19.26 30.66 -10.44
N VAL A 21 20.38 30.11 -10.92
CA VAL A 21 20.37 28.95 -11.84
C VAL A 21 19.82 27.69 -11.16
N CYS A 22 20.10 27.47 -9.87
CA CYS A 22 19.48 26.41 -9.07
C CYS A 22 17.97 26.62 -8.83
N LEU A 23 17.50 27.87 -8.73
CA LEU A 23 16.08 28.23 -8.56
C LEU A 23 15.28 28.15 -9.87
N LEU A 24 15.96 28.22 -11.02
CA LEU A 24 15.36 28.16 -12.35
C LEU A 24 15.42 26.78 -13.00
N CYS A 25 15.93 25.75 -12.33
CA CYS A 25 15.65 24.39 -12.74
C CYS A 25 14.13 24.18 -12.61
N PRO A 26 13.38 23.98 -13.71
CA PRO A 26 12.00 23.54 -13.57
C PRO A 26 12.03 22.26 -12.74
N VAL A 27 11.37 22.29 -11.59
CA VAL A 27 11.04 21.07 -10.85
C VAL A 27 10.13 20.31 -11.78
N GLN A 28 10.70 19.43 -12.60
CA GLN A 28 9.93 18.41 -13.29
C GLN A 28 9.24 17.62 -12.18
N PRO A 29 7.90 17.48 -12.21
CA PRO A 29 7.23 16.51 -11.37
C PRO A 29 7.98 15.19 -11.62
N ARG A 30 8.60 14.64 -10.58
CA ARG A 30 9.30 13.35 -10.70
C ARG A 30 8.24 12.32 -11.04
N ALA A 31 8.10 12.06 -12.34
CA ALA A 31 7.24 11.00 -12.83
C ALA A 31 7.74 9.68 -12.21
N GLN A 32 6.83 8.94 -11.59
CA GLN A 32 7.18 7.62 -11.09
C GLN A 32 7.46 6.68 -12.27
N PRO A 33 8.22 5.58 -12.07
CA PRO A 33 8.37 4.57 -13.09
C PRO A 33 7.00 4.20 -13.68
N GLY A 34 6.94 4.10 -15.01
CA GLY A 34 5.73 3.68 -15.69
C GLY A 34 5.34 2.23 -15.38
N THR A 35 4.37 1.73 -16.12
CA THR A 35 3.91 0.35 -16.02
C THR A 35 5.08 -0.63 -16.09
N THR A 36 5.04 -1.67 -15.24
CA THR A 36 6.07 -2.71 -15.21
C THR A 36 6.22 -3.36 -16.58
N SER A 37 7.46 -3.46 -17.08
CA SER A 37 7.73 -4.09 -18.38
C SER A 37 7.24 -5.54 -18.38
N ASN A 38 6.66 -5.98 -19.50
CA ASN A 38 6.09 -7.32 -19.69
C ASN A 38 4.97 -7.69 -18.70
N ILE A 39 4.23 -6.70 -18.16
CA ILE A 39 3.19 -6.92 -17.15
C ILE A 39 2.20 -8.04 -17.52
N LYS A 40 1.75 -8.14 -18.78
CA LYS A 40 0.87 -9.24 -19.22
C LYS A 40 1.47 -10.61 -18.93
N HIS A 41 2.71 -10.82 -19.38
CA HIS A 41 3.40 -12.11 -19.23
C HIS A 41 3.64 -12.45 -17.77
N ILE A 42 3.98 -11.45 -16.94
CA ILE A 42 4.20 -11.64 -15.50
C ILE A 42 2.89 -12.02 -14.81
N VAL A 43 1.81 -11.28 -15.07
CA VAL A 43 0.52 -11.49 -14.41
C VAL A 43 -0.12 -12.80 -14.83
N VAL A 44 -0.16 -13.09 -16.13
CA VAL A 44 -0.69 -14.36 -16.66
C VAL A 44 0.15 -15.54 -16.18
N GLY A 45 1.49 -15.43 -16.21
CA GLY A 45 2.38 -16.47 -15.71
C GLY A 45 2.13 -16.78 -14.22
N ARG A 46 2.06 -15.74 -13.38
CA ARG A 46 1.75 -15.90 -11.95
C ARG A 46 0.36 -16.49 -11.70
N CYS A 47 -0.62 -16.16 -12.54
CA CYS A 47 -1.93 -16.78 -12.46
C CYS A 47 -1.85 -18.30 -12.69
N TYR A 48 -1.18 -18.73 -13.76
CA TYR A 48 -0.98 -20.16 -14.05
C TYR A 48 -0.18 -20.86 -12.95
N ASP A 49 0.88 -20.24 -12.44
CA ASP A 49 1.67 -20.78 -11.32
C ASP A 49 0.78 -20.98 -10.09
N TYR A 50 -0.06 -20.00 -9.75
CA TYR A 50 -0.94 -20.08 -8.60
C TYR A 50 -1.97 -21.21 -8.72
N ILE A 51 -2.70 -21.26 -9.85
CA ILE A 51 -3.74 -22.27 -10.03
C ILE A 51 -3.17 -23.67 -10.26
N THR A 52 -1.88 -23.81 -10.57
CA THR A 52 -1.25 -25.14 -10.77
C THR A 52 -0.55 -25.63 -9.51
N LEU A 53 0.18 -24.75 -8.82
CA LEU A 53 1.10 -25.12 -7.75
C LEU A 53 0.60 -24.74 -6.35
N VAL A 54 -0.18 -23.67 -6.23
CA VAL A 54 -0.64 -23.16 -4.92
C VAL A 54 -2.05 -23.66 -4.61
N ASN A 55 -2.97 -23.55 -5.56
CA ASN A 55 -4.35 -23.99 -5.40
C ASN A 55 -4.87 -24.72 -6.66
N PRO A 56 -4.49 -25.99 -6.86
CA PRO A 56 -4.90 -26.82 -8.01
C PRO A 56 -6.41 -27.10 -8.09
N GLY A 57 -7.18 -26.74 -7.07
CA GLY A 57 -8.64 -26.84 -7.09
C GLY A 57 -9.32 -25.74 -7.91
N LEU A 58 -8.62 -24.64 -8.21
CA LEU A 58 -9.17 -23.53 -8.99
C LEU A 58 -9.12 -23.84 -10.48
N ARG A 59 -10.26 -23.71 -11.16
CA ARG A 59 -10.37 -23.78 -12.63
C ARG A 59 -10.73 -22.40 -13.15
N LEU A 60 -9.71 -21.63 -13.50
CA LEU A 60 -9.83 -20.24 -13.95
C LEU A 60 -9.17 -20.09 -15.31
N ASP A 61 -9.71 -19.18 -16.12
CA ASP A 61 -9.08 -18.75 -17.37
C ASP A 61 -8.23 -17.50 -17.09
N CYS A 62 -6.90 -17.69 -17.03
CA CYS A 62 -5.96 -16.61 -16.72
C CYS A 62 -5.89 -15.53 -17.82
N GLU A 63 -6.19 -15.87 -19.08
CA GLU A 63 -6.25 -14.88 -20.16
C GLU A 63 -7.53 -14.04 -20.03
N ASP A 64 -8.65 -14.65 -19.62
CA ASP A 64 -9.88 -13.90 -19.38
C ASP A 64 -9.77 -12.95 -18.18
N ILE A 65 -9.14 -13.40 -17.08
CA ILE A 65 -8.84 -12.54 -15.93
C ILE A 65 -7.95 -11.36 -16.36
N TRP A 66 -6.91 -11.62 -17.16
CA TRP A 66 -6.06 -10.55 -17.69
C TRP A 66 -6.85 -9.56 -18.56
N ARG A 67 -7.71 -10.07 -19.46
CA ARG A 67 -8.56 -9.24 -20.31
C ARG A 67 -9.45 -8.31 -19.47
N LEU A 68 -10.12 -8.84 -18.45
CA LEU A 68 -10.97 -8.06 -17.53
C LEU A 68 -10.15 -7.00 -16.77
N PHE A 69 -8.95 -7.33 -16.33
CA PHE A 69 -8.03 -6.38 -15.70
C PHE A 69 -7.62 -5.24 -16.66
N GLU A 70 -7.18 -5.60 -17.86
CA GLU A 70 -6.71 -4.67 -18.88
C GLU A 70 -7.82 -3.71 -19.29
N GLU A 71 -9.03 -4.22 -19.52
CA GLU A 71 -10.21 -3.40 -19.81
C GLU A 71 -10.50 -2.38 -18.72
N SER A 72 -10.39 -2.75 -17.44
CA SER A 72 -10.58 -1.80 -16.33
C SER A 72 -9.57 -0.65 -16.39
N VAL A 73 -8.30 -0.94 -16.63
CA VAL A 73 -7.23 0.08 -16.67
C VAL A 73 -7.33 0.97 -17.90
N VAL A 74 -7.60 0.39 -19.07
CA VAL A 74 -7.64 1.13 -20.34
C VAL A 74 -8.95 1.94 -20.48
N ARG A 75 -10.09 1.41 -20.05
CA ARG A 75 -11.38 2.13 -20.13
C ARG A 75 -11.39 3.39 -19.25
N GLN A 76 -10.65 3.40 -18.14
CA GLN A 76 -10.50 4.59 -17.30
C GLN A 76 -9.88 5.75 -18.09
N SER A 77 -8.81 5.51 -18.85
CA SER A 77 -8.09 6.58 -19.53
C SER A 77 -8.88 7.20 -20.67
N SER A 78 -9.75 6.43 -21.34
CA SER A 78 -10.59 6.94 -22.43
C SER A 78 -11.82 7.72 -21.97
N PHE A 79 -12.38 7.42 -20.79
CA PHE A 79 -13.71 7.93 -20.39
C PHE A 79 -13.77 8.69 -19.07
N ASN A 80 -12.63 8.87 -18.36
CA ASN A 80 -12.59 9.49 -17.02
C ASN A 80 -13.67 8.93 -16.06
N THR A 81 -13.98 7.64 -16.22
CA THR A 81 -14.94 6.93 -15.39
C THR A 81 -14.27 6.51 -14.08
N SER A 82 -15.08 6.25 -13.05
CA SER A 82 -14.55 5.68 -11.81
C SER A 82 -13.95 4.31 -12.13
N LEU A 83 -12.63 4.19 -11.96
CA LEU A 83 -11.93 2.93 -12.16
C LEU A 83 -12.50 1.87 -11.23
N ASP A 84 -13.01 0.79 -11.83
CA ASP A 84 -13.60 -0.32 -11.11
C ASP A 84 -13.09 -1.67 -11.65
N TYR A 85 -12.67 -2.51 -10.73
CA TYR A 85 -12.19 -3.87 -10.99
C TYR A 85 -13.26 -4.93 -10.71
N HIS A 86 -14.50 -4.54 -10.41
CA HIS A 86 -15.58 -5.45 -10.01
C HIS A 86 -15.75 -6.66 -10.94
N GLN A 87 -15.69 -6.47 -12.26
CA GLN A 87 -15.83 -7.55 -13.24
C GLN A 87 -14.71 -8.60 -13.09
N MET A 88 -13.46 -8.16 -12.97
CA MET A 88 -12.31 -9.04 -12.71
C MET A 88 -12.48 -9.82 -11.41
N PHE A 89 -12.87 -9.16 -10.32
CA PHE A 89 -13.06 -9.83 -9.03
C PHE A 89 -14.24 -10.82 -9.04
N SER A 90 -15.29 -10.54 -9.82
CA SER A 90 -16.46 -11.44 -9.96
C SER A 90 -16.11 -12.73 -10.71
N ALA A 91 -15.12 -12.68 -11.59
CA ALA A 91 -14.63 -13.85 -12.32
C ALA A 91 -13.72 -14.77 -11.47
N ILE A 92 -13.38 -14.37 -10.25
CA ILE A 92 -12.46 -15.09 -9.36
C ILE A 92 -13.21 -15.55 -8.09
N PRO A 93 -14.05 -16.60 -8.17
CA PRO A 93 -14.67 -17.17 -6.98
C PRO A 93 -13.60 -17.91 -6.17
N GLN A 94 -13.28 -17.38 -4.99
CA GLN A 94 -12.33 -18.02 -4.06
C GLN A 94 -12.96 -18.27 -2.71
N THR A 95 -12.74 -19.48 -2.21
CA THR A 95 -12.99 -19.84 -0.82
C THR A 95 -11.75 -19.54 0.00
N TRP A 96 -11.98 -19.03 1.20
CA TRP A 96 -10.93 -18.63 2.12
C TRP A 96 -10.87 -19.67 3.21
N PRO A 97 -9.67 -20.04 3.71
CA PRO A 97 -9.59 -20.91 4.85
C PRO A 97 -10.03 -20.18 6.13
N ARG A 98 -10.65 -20.95 7.03
CA ARG A 98 -11.06 -20.48 8.35
C ARG A 98 -9.85 -20.23 9.23
N ASP A 99 -9.93 -19.26 10.13
CA ASP A 99 -8.95 -19.03 11.21
C ASP A 99 -7.53 -18.62 10.76
N MET A 100 -7.33 -18.36 9.47
CA MET A 100 -6.01 -18.11 8.88
C MET A 100 -5.75 -16.65 8.51
N GLY A 101 -6.78 -15.79 8.50
CA GLY A 101 -6.67 -14.44 7.96
C GLY A 101 -5.67 -13.57 8.73
N LEU A 102 -4.61 -13.11 8.08
CA LEU A 102 -3.60 -12.22 8.66
C LEU A 102 -3.59 -10.86 7.94
N PHE A 103 -3.94 -9.83 8.70
CA PHE A 103 -3.91 -8.43 8.28
C PHE A 103 -2.69 -7.73 8.85
N TRP A 104 -2.18 -6.71 8.15
CA TRP A 104 -0.97 -6.03 8.58
C TRP A 104 -0.98 -4.55 8.13
N SER A 105 -0.35 -3.68 8.92
CA SER A 105 -0.30 -2.24 8.65
C SER A 105 1.12 -1.73 8.86
N LYS A 106 1.79 -1.33 7.76
CA LYS A 106 3.18 -0.85 7.76
C LYS A 106 4.20 -1.87 8.30
N THR A 107 3.81 -3.14 8.36
CA THR A 107 4.56 -4.27 8.93
C THR A 107 4.95 -5.31 7.89
N ARG A 108 4.98 -4.99 6.59
CA ARG A 108 5.12 -5.99 5.52
C ARG A 108 6.33 -6.92 5.67
N THR A 109 7.52 -6.36 5.85
CA THR A 109 8.76 -7.14 6.01
C THR A 109 8.68 -8.04 7.23
N LEU A 110 8.15 -7.50 8.32
CA LEU A 110 7.94 -8.24 9.55
C LEU A 110 6.92 -9.36 9.37
N MET A 111 5.80 -9.08 8.68
CA MET A 111 4.78 -10.07 8.34
C MET A 111 5.41 -11.23 7.57
N HIS A 112 6.24 -10.97 6.56
CA HIS A 112 6.89 -12.05 5.80
C HIS A 112 7.83 -12.90 6.68
N SER A 113 8.55 -12.28 7.63
CA SER A 113 9.35 -13.03 8.60
C SER A 113 8.47 -13.82 9.58
N TYR A 114 7.34 -13.25 10.00
CA TYR A 114 6.41 -13.87 10.94
C TYR A 114 5.72 -15.09 10.31
N THR A 115 5.20 -14.98 9.09
CA THR A 115 4.54 -16.08 8.38
C THR A 115 5.50 -17.17 7.91
N ALA A 116 6.80 -16.84 7.75
CA ALA A 116 7.82 -17.85 7.49
C ALA A 116 8.03 -18.81 8.68
N VAL A 117 7.80 -18.32 9.91
CA VAL A 117 7.88 -19.10 11.16
C VAL A 117 6.52 -19.73 11.47
N GLU A 118 5.47 -18.93 11.44
CA GLU A 118 4.09 -19.33 11.69
C GLU A 118 3.40 -19.69 10.37
N ARG A 119 3.47 -20.96 9.97
CA ARG A 119 2.96 -21.45 8.67
C ARG A 119 1.43 -21.52 8.56
N HIS A 120 0.70 -20.93 9.51
CA HIS A 120 -0.76 -21.05 9.63
C HIS A 120 -1.47 -19.71 9.42
N PHE A 121 -0.94 -18.88 8.52
CA PHE A 121 -1.55 -17.62 8.14
C PHE A 121 -1.68 -17.47 6.64
N TRP A 122 -2.68 -16.71 6.23
CA TRP A 122 -2.97 -16.36 4.86
C TRP A 122 -3.12 -14.84 4.78
N THR A 123 -2.27 -14.17 4.00
CA THR A 123 -2.34 -12.72 3.81
C THR A 123 -2.98 -12.35 2.49
N LEU A 124 -3.22 -11.05 2.29
CA LEU A 124 -3.69 -10.53 1.01
C LEU A 124 -2.77 -10.91 -0.16
N GLU A 125 -1.46 -11.04 0.07
CA GLU A 125 -0.49 -11.45 -0.96
C GLU A 125 -0.59 -12.95 -1.33
N ASP A 126 -1.15 -13.79 -0.46
CA ASP A 126 -1.32 -15.24 -0.72
C ASP A 126 -2.59 -15.56 -1.52
N THR A 127 -3.38 -14.53 -1.82
CA THR A 127 -4.59 -14.61 -2.66
C THR A 127 -4.21 -14.61 -4.13
N LEU A 128 -5.05 -15.10 -5.04
CA LEU A 128 -4.68 -15.07 -6.47
C LEU A 128 -4.40 -13.65 -6.97
N VAL A 129 -5.27 -12.69 -6.63
CA VAL A 129 -5.09 -11.29 -7.01
C VAL A 129 -3.83 -10.71 -6.38
N GLY A 130 -3.61 -10.96 -5.08
CA GLY A 130 -2.39 -10.58 -4.40
C GLY A 130 -1.17 -11.14 -5.11
N TYR A 131 -1.09 -12.45 -5.26
CA TYR A 131 0.01 -13.17 -5.88
C TYR A 131 0.33 -12.65 -7.29
N MET A 132 -0.69 -12.47 -8.12
CA MET A 132 -0.55 -11.95 -9.49
C MET A 132 0.07 -10.55 -9.53
N PHE A 133 -0.48 -9.62 -8.75
CA PHE A 133 -0.16 -8.18 -8.87
C PHE A 133 0.88 -7.68 -7.86
N ASN A 134 1.27 -8.52 -6.90
CA ASN A 134 2.25 -8.17 -5.89
C ASN A 134 3.59 -7.76 -6.52
N GLY A 135 4.14 -6.61 -6.16
CA GLY A 135 5.40 -6.16 -6.76
C GLY A 135 5.25 -5.37 -8.08
N LEU A 136 4.05 -5.25 -8.65
CA LEU A 136 3.83 -4.59 -9.95
C LEU A 136 3.22 -3.19 -9.84
N VAL A 137 3.49 -2.35 -10.85
CA VAL A 137 2.95 -1.00 -11.02
C VAL A 137 2.33 -0.90 -12.42
N TRP A 138 1.19 -0.21 -12.55
CA TRP A 138 0.53 0.00 -13.83
C TRP A 138 -0.30 1.29 -13.86
N CYS A 139 -0.47 1.82 -15.06
CA CYS A 139 -1.39 2.90 -15.38
C CYS A 139 -1.73 2.89 -16.88
N GLY A 140 -2.91 3.38 -17.24
CA GLY A 140 -3.28 3.65 -18.62
C GLY A 140 -2.67 4.95 -19.15
N GLN A 141 -2.87 5.22 -20.43
CA GLN A 141 -2.56 6.50 -21.09
C GLN A 141 -3.80 7.07 -21.76
N GLU A 142 -3.90 8.41 -21.85
CA GLU A 142 -5.09 9.09 -22.40
C GLU A 142 -5.18 8.98 -23.93
N ASP A 143 -4.05 9.03 -24.63
CA ASP A 143 -4.00 9.16 -26.09
C ASP A 143 -4.11 7.82 -26.86
N ASP A 144 -4.02 6.68 -26.17
CA ASP A 144 -4.02 5.34 -26.78
C ASP A 144 -4.65 4.31 -25.83
N SER A 145 -5.29 3.28 -26.38
CA SER A 145 -5.99 2.21 -25.67
C SER A 145 -5.02 1.20 -25.03
N GLY A 146 -4.04 1.67 -24.26
CA GLY A 146 -2.97 0.83 -23.71
C GLY A 146 -2.36 1.35 -22.42
N PHE A 147 -1.32 0.65 -21.96
CA PHE A 147 -0.58 0.99 -20.75
C PHE A 147 0.48 2.07 -21.02
N ASN A 148 0.67 2.99 -20.06
CA ASN A 148 1.78 3.92 -20.09
C ASN A 148 3.04 3.28 -19.46
N PHE A 149 4.02 2.91 -20.28
CA PHE A 149 5.30 2.37 -19.81
C PHE A 149 6.35 3.43 -19.49
N ARG A 150 6.12 4.71 -19.85
CA ARG A 150 7.08 5.80 -19.63
C ARG A 150 6.97 6.36 -18.22
N SER A 151 5.74 6.64 -17.78
CA SER A 151 5.51 7.26 -16.49
C SER A 151 4.09 7.02 -15.99
N CYS A 152 3.95 6.75 -14.69
CA CYS A 152 2.66 6.74 -14.02
C CYS A 152 2.45 8.01 -13.17
N PRO A 153 1.19 8.43 -12.98
CA PRO A 153 0.86 9.57 -12.13
C PRO A 153 1.31 9.30 -10.70
N THR A 154 1.65 10.35 -9.95
CA THR A 154 2.03 10.16 -8.56
C THR A 154 0.80 9.83 -7.70
N TRP A 155 1.00 9.05 -6.63
CA TRP A 155 -0.07 8.67 -5.69
C TRP A 155 -0.81 9.86 -5.06
N ALA A 156 -0.19 11.04 -5.01
CA ALA A 156 -0.78 12.25 -4.45
C ALA A 156 -1.67 13.03 -5.44
N GLU A 157 -1.52 12.77 -6.75
CA GLU A 157 -2.17 13.54 -7.81
C GLU A 157 -3.52 12.95 -8.23
N VAL A 158 -3.78 11.66 -7.95
CA VAL A 158 -4.99 10.96 -8.46
C VAL A 158 -5.76 10.30 -7.33
N LYS A 159 -7.00 10.77 -7.08
CA LYS A 159 -7.95 10.15 -6.13
C LYS A 159 -8.25 8.67 -6.45
N HIS A 160 -8.05 8.27 -7.70
CA HIS A 160 -8.32 6.93 -8.24
C HIS A 160 -7.08 6.38 -8.98
N HIS A 161 -5.93 6.33 -8.31
CA HIS A 161 -4.73 5.70 -8.89
C HIS A 161 -4.99 4.21 -9.18
N PRO A 162 -4.64 3.67 -10.37
CA PRO A 162 -5.05 2.32 -10.75
C PRO A 162 -4.63 1.21 -9.80
N VAL A 163 -3.35 1.24 -9.42
CA VAL A 163 -2.80 0.31 -8.43
C VAL A 163 -3.52 0.44 -7.08
N TYR A 164 -3.80 1.68 -6.62
CA TYR A 164 -4.49 1.91 -5.35
C TYR A 164 -5.91 1.35 -5.38
N SER A 165 -6.66 1.58 -6.45
CA SER A 165 -8.03 1.09 -6.60
C SER A 165 -8.10 -0.44 -6.59
N LEU A 166 -7.14 -1.12 -7.23
CA LEU A 166 -7.07 -2.59 -7.19
C LEU A 166 -6.80 -3.09 -5.77
N TRP A 167 -5.79 -2.56 -5.09
CA TRP A 167 -5.48 -2.97 -3.71
C TRP A 167 -6.59 -2.62 -2.73
N ARG A 168 -7.27 -1.49 -2.91
CA ARG A 168 -8.46 -1.14 -2.12
C ARG A 168 -9.56 -2.18 -2.29
N ARG A 169 -9.87 -2.58 -3.53
CA ARG A 169 -10.87 -3.62 -3.80
C ARG A 169 -10.43 -4.99 -3.27
N ALA A 170 -9.15 -5.35 -3.44
CA ALA A 170 -8.59 -6.59 -2.95
C ALA A 170 -8.66 -6.67 -1.41
N SER A 171 -8.27 -5.59 -0.73
CA SER A 171 -8.31 -5.47 0.74
C SER A 171 -9.75 -5.55 1.27
N GLN A 172 -10.68 -4.88 0.59
CA GLN A 172 -12.11 -4.98 0.91
C GLN A 172 -12.62 -6.41 0.79
N ASN A 173 -12.39 -7.07 -0.35
CA ASN A 173 -12.84 -8.45 -0.57
C ASN A 173 -12.19 -9.43 0.42
N PHE A 174 -10.92 -9.21 0.77
CA PHE A 174 -10.20 -10.03 1.76
C PHE A 174 -10.84 -9.92 3.15
N ALA A 175 -11.19 -8.70 3.57
CA ALA A 175 -11.89 -8.48 4.84
C ALA A 175 -13.32 -9.02 4.87
N GLU A 176 -14.10 -8.82 3.80
CA GLU A 176 -15.48 -9.32 3.68
C GLU A 176 -15.53 -10.86 3.72
N MET A 177 -14.46 -11.52 3.28
CA MET A 177 -14.38 -12.97 3.22
C MET A 177 -13.69 -13.61 4.42
N ALA A 178 -13.05 -12.82 5.28
CA ALA A 178 -12.44 -13.30 6.50
C ALA A 178 -13.49 -13.94 7.41
N HIS A 179 -13.15 -15.09 8.01
CA HIS A 179 -14.06 -15.79 8.89
C HIS A 179 -13.32 -16.66 9.91
N GLY A 180 -13.93 -16.84 11.08
CA GLY A 180 -13.27 -17.41 12.24
C GLY A 180 -12.38 -16.39 12.96
N ASN A 181 -11.25 -16.86 13.47
CA ASN A 181 -10.26 -16.07 14.18
C ASN A 181 -9.29 -15.41 13.20
N ILE A 182 -9.24 -14.09 13.20
CA ILE A 182 -8.29 -13.34 12.38
C ILE A 182 -7.15 -12.80 13.25
N THR A 183 -6.01 -12.53 12.64
CA THR A 183 -4.86 -11.90 13.29
C THR A 183 -4.51 -10.59 12.61
N VAL A 184 -4.14 -9.58 13.42
CA VAL A 184 -3.71 -8.27 12.96
C VAL A 184 -2.32 -8.00 13.51
N LEU A 185 -1.35 -7.82 12.62
CA LEU A 185 0.04 -7.56 12.97
C LEU A 185 0.36 -6.07 12.87
N LEU A 186 0.66 -5.44 14.01
CA LEU A 186 0.99 -4.02 14.12
C LEU A 186 2.42 -3.82 14.64
N ASN A 187 3.07 -2.74 14.21
CA ASN A 187 4.42 -2.40 14.67
C ASN A 187 4.34 -1.50 15.91
N GLY A 188 4.75 -1.99 17.08
CA GLY A 188 4.83 -1.20 18.31
C GLY A 188 6.01 -0.22 18.35
N SER A 189 7.00 -0.38 17.46
CA SER A 189 8.16 0.50 17.36
C SER A 189 7.95 1.74 16.49
N ILE A 190 6.73 1.99 16.03
CA ILE A 190 6.38 3.20 15.27
C ILE A 190 5.18 3.92 15.90
N GLY A 191 5.17 5.25 15.84
CA GLY A 191 3.96 6.01 16.17
C GLY A 191 2.89 5.88 15.08
N ASN A 192 1.62 5.91 15.49
CA ASN A 192 0.44 5.62 14.68
C ASN A 192 0.53 4.24 14.00
N ALA A 193 0.75 3.20 14.81
CA ALA A 193 0.76 1.80 14.36
C ALA A 193 -0.57 1.46 13.65
N PHE A 194 -1.68 1.93 14.23
CA PHE A 194 -2.99 2.01 13.61
C PHE A 194 -3.30 3.45 13.13
N ASN A 195 -3.24 3.69 11.81
CA ASN A 195 -3.38 5.03 11.26
C ASN A 195 -4.83 5.35 10.84
N MET A 196 -5.69 5.69 11.80
CA MET A 196 -7.05 6.18 11.53
C MET A 196 -7.06 7.67 11.20
N LYS A 197 -6.74 8.05 9.96
CA LYS A 197 -7.09 9.41 9.49
C LYS A 197 -8.49 9.40 8.90
N ARG A 198 -9.49 9.70 9.73
CA ARG A 198 -10.83 10.09 9.25
C ARG A 198 -10.70 11.32 8.36
N HIS A 199 -11.47 11.37 7.26
CA HIS A 199 -11.70 12.57 6.49
C HIS A 199 -12.35 13.64 7.37
N GLY A 200 -11.53 14.41 8.08
CA GLY A 200 -11.90 15.59 8.84
C GLY A 200 -10.83 16.64 8.60
N ASN A 201 -11.24 17.78 8.06
CA ASN A 201 -10.37 18.91 7.75
C ASN A 201 -9.41 19.22 8.91
N LYS A 202 -8.13 18.90 8.72
CA LYS A 202 -7.05 19.55 9.47
C LYS A 202 -5.91 19.85 8.50
N LEU A 203 -6.09 20.94 7.76
CA LEU A 203 -4.95 21.73 7.31
C LEU A 203 -4.25 22.26 8.56
N ARG A 204 -3.10 21.68 8.92
CA ARG A 204 -2.04 22.46 9.57
C ARG A 204 -0.68 21.82 9.28
N SER A 205 0.06 22.58 8.50
CA SER A 205 1.51 22.67 8.33
C SER A 205 2.34 21.75 9.22
N ASP A 206 3.07 20.82 8.60
CA ASP A 206 4.44 20.42 8.93
C ASP A 206 5.01 19.51 7.82
N VAL A 207 4.99 20.02 6.58
CA VAL A 207 5.49 19.33 5.36
C VAL A 207 7.00 19.57 5.14
N PHE A 208 7.72 20.19 6.07
CA PHE A 208 9.09 20.63 5.79
C PHE A 208 10.21 19.66 6.19
N LEU A 209 9.99 18.70 7.10
CA LEU A 209 11.05 17.79 7.56
C LEU A 209 11.07 16.41 6.86
N ALA A 210 9.97 16.01 6.20
CA ALA A 210 9.91 14.72 5.50
C ALA A 210 10.63 14.71 4.13
N LYS A 211 11.08 15.87 3.62
CA LYS A 211 11.69 15.97 2.28
C LYS A 211 13.18 15.60 2.22
N VAL A 212 13.88 15.53 3.35
CA VAL A 212 15.34 15.29 3.37
C VAL A 212 15.69 13.80 3.51
N CYS A 213 14.89 13.00 4.23
CA CYS A 213 15.20 11.58 4.45
C CYS A 213 14.85 10.65 3.26
N ILE A 214 14.04 11.09 2.31
CA ILE A 214 13.54 10.24 1.20
C ILE A 214 14.58 10.06 0.08
N LYS A 215 15.75 10.71 0.15
CA LYS A 215 16.72 10.73 -0.96
C LYS A 215 17.73 9.58 -0.96
N ILE A 216 17.73 8.66 0.03
CA ILE A 216 18.76 7.59 0.15
C ILE A 216 18.18 6.15 0.12
N CYS A 217 16.87 5.93 0.19
CA CYS A 217 16.28 4.58 0.09
C CYS A 217 15.49 4.40 -1.21
N ILE A 218 16.16 4.21 -2.35
CA ILE A 218 15.51 3.83 -3.62
C ILE A 218 16.04 2.48 -4.13
N HIS A 219 16.11 1.46 -3.28
CA HIS A 219 16.30 0.11 -3.83
C HIS A 219 15.68 -1.07 -3.06
N LEU A 220 14.99 -0.87 -1.95
CA LEU A 220 14.13 -1.91 -1.38
C LEU A 220 12.82 -1.28 -0.91
N SER A 221 11.70 -1.88 -1.30
CA SER A 221 10.31 -1.52 -0.95
C SER A 221 9.71 -0.23 -1.53
N LEU A 222 9.61 -0.15 -2.86
CA LEU A 222 8.58 0.66 -3.54
C LEU A 222 7.21 -0.05 -3.48
N PHE A 223 6.74 -0.43 -2.29
CA PHE A 223 5.40 -1.00 -2.11
C PHE A 223 4.71 -0.31 -0.94
N PHE A 224 3.58 0.35 -1.25
CA PHE A 224 2.69 1.06 -0.33
C PHE A 224 3.22 2.37 0.27
N TYR A 225 3.35 3.42 -0.55
CA TYR A 225 3.19 4.80 -0.04
C TYR A 225 1.76 5.29 -0.25
N SER A 226 0.78 4.56 0.30
CA SER A 226 -0.47 5.22 0.67
C SER A 226 -0.22 5.91 2.01
N THR A 227 -0.54 7.20 2.11
CA THR A 227 -0.51 7.93 3.38
C THR A 227 -1.51 7.37 4.40
N HIS A 228 -2.40 6.48 3.95
CA HIS A 228 -3.45 5.83 4.72
C HIS A 228 -3.20 4.32 4.77
N SER A 229 -3.38 3.71 5.94
CA SER A 229 -3.29 2.26 6.07
C SER A 229 -4.54 1.61 5.47
N MET A 230 -4.38 0.68 4.52
CA MET A 230 -5.51 -0.09 3.94
C MET A 230 -6.29 -0.82 5.05
N PHE A 231 -5.58 -1.33 6.05
CA PHE A 231 -6.20 -1.91 7.22
C PHE A 231 -7.15 -0.94 7.91
N ALA A 232 -6.68 0.27 8.21
CA ALA A 232 -7.47 1.24 8.94
C ALA A 232 -8.61 1.89 8.14
N SER A 233 -8.48 2.01 6.82
CA SER A 233 -9.45 2.75 5.98
C SER A 233 -10.37 1.88 5.13
N VAL A 234 -10.09 0.58 5.04
CA VAL A 234 -10.83 -0.35 4.18
C VAL A 234 -11.14 -1.62 4.96
N GLU A 235 -10.10 -2.35 5.39
CA GLU A 235 -10.26 -3.73 5.87
C GLU A 235 -11.09 -3.78 7.15
N VAL A 236 -10.78 -2.96 8.16
CA VAL A 236 -11.54 -2.90 9.42
C VAL A 236 -13.00 -2.51 9.21
N ASP A 237 -13.29 -1.70 8.18
CA ASP A 237 -14.66 -1.30 7.86
C ASP A 237 -15.45 -2.40 7.15
N SER A 238 -14.75 -3.31 6.48
CA SER A 238 -15.28 -4.39 5.66
C SER A 238 -15.35 -5.75 6.37
N LEU A 239 -14.82 -5.87 7.59
CA LEU A 239 -14.98 -7.07 8.41
C LEU A 239 -16.45 -7.31 8.75
N ASP A 240 -16.89 -8.57 8.65
CA ASP A 240 -18.24 -9.00 8.97
C ASP A 240 -18.33 -9.60 10.40
N PRO A 241 -19.04 -8.95 11.35
CA PRO A 241 -19.24 -9.46 12.71
C PRO A 241 -19.95 -10.81 12.79
N CYS A 242 -20.68 -11.21 11.75
CA CYS A 242 -21.36 -12.51 11.70
C CYS A 242 -20.42 -13.66 11.28
N ARG A 243 -19.26 -13.34 10.70
CA ARG A 243 -18.31 -14.33 10.17
C ARG A 243 -17.01 -14.39 10.97
N VAL A 244 -16.57 -13.26 11.51
CA VAL A 244 -15.36 -13.15 12.30
C VAL A 244 -15.70 -13.35 13.77
N ASP A 245 -15.23 -14.46 14.32
CA ASP A 245 -15.48 -14.85 15.71
C ASP A 245 -14.58 -14.05 16.67
N TYR A 246 -13.34 -13.79 16.26
CA TYR A 246 -12.34 -13.16 17.12
C TYR A 246 -11.25 -12.42 16.35
N VAL A 247 -10.79 -11.28 16.88
CA VAL A 247 -9.70 -10.46 16.32
C VAL A 247 -8.49 -10.48 17.25
N ASN A 248 -7.42 -11.17 16.87
CA ASN A 248 -6.17 -11.26 17.64
C ASN A 248 -5.20 -10.16 17.19
N ILE A 249 -5.00 -9.13 18.01
CA ILE A 249 -4.03 -8.07 17.73
C ILE A 249 -2.68 -8.47 18.30
N LYS A 250 -1.67 -8.61 17.43
CA LYS A 250 -0.28 -8.87 17.83
C LYS A 250 0.55 -7.63 17.60
N MET A 251 0.99 -7.03 18.70
CA MET A 251 1.94 -5.92 18.69
C MET A 251 3.34 -6.51 18.63
N VAL A 252 4.10 -6.14 17.60
CA VAL A 252 5.46 -6.63 17.41
C VAL A 252 6.42 -5.46 17.28
N THR A 253 7.59 -5.62 17.86
CA THR A 253 8.64 -4.63 17.86
C THR A 253 9.80 -5.03 16.96
N ASN A 254 10.58 -4.05 16.54
CA ASN A 254 11.89 -4.34 15.97
C ASN A 254 12.82 -4.81 17.11
N LEU A 255 13.74 -5.74 16.82
CA LEU A 255 14.64 -6.34 17.84
C LEU A 255 15.36 -5.31 18.74
N ASP A 256 15.74 -4.16 18.18
CA ASP A 256 16.36 -3.03 18.91
C ASP A 256 15.53 -1.74 18.82
N GLY A 257 14.24 -1.86 18.47
CA GLY A 257 13.35 -0.72 18.30
C GLY A 257 12.82 -0.19 19.63
N PRO A 258 12.58 1.13 19.77
CA PRO A 258 11.86 1.64 20.94
C PRO A 258 10.46 1.04 20.99
N PHE A 259 9.90 0.88 22.18
CA PHE A 259 8.49 0.58 22.36
C PHE A 259 7.71 1.90 22.41
N ILE A 260 7.00 2.23 21.33
CA ILE A 260 6.29 3.51 21.16
C ILE A 260 4.78 3.33 21.38
N GLU A 261 4.21 2.24 20.86
CA GLU A 261 2.80 1.88 21.01
C GLU A 261 2.64 0.48 21.55
N SER A 262 1.55 0.28 22.30
CA SER A 262 1.21 -0.96 22.99
C SER A 262 -0.27 -1.25 22.92
N CYS A 263 -0.69 -2.41 23.38
CA CYS A 263 -2.10 -2.75 23.51
C CYS A 263 -2.90 -1.74 24.35
N ASN A 264 -2.24 -1.04 25.27
CA ASN A 264 -2.87 -0.08 26.19
C ASN A 264 -2.52 1.38 25.89
N GLN A 265 -1.75 1.66 24.84
CA GLN A 265 -1.22 2.99 24.56
C GLN A 265 -1.17 3.33 23.07
N GLY A 266 -1.48 4.58 22.75
CA GLY A 266 -1.34 5.11 21.39
C GLY A 266 -2.55 4.77 20.52
N SER A 267 -2.30 4.61 19.22
CA SER A 267 -3.36 4.45 18.22
C SER A 267 -4.06 3.09 18.26
N VAL A 268 -3.45 2.08 18.90
CA VAL A 268 -4.04 0.75 19.12
C VAL A 268 -5.32 0.83 19.96
N VAL A 269 -5.38 1.77 20.92
CA VAL A 269 -6.58 2.02 21.73
C VAL A 269 -7.76 2.47 20.87
N ASP A 270 -7.51 3.21 19.79
CA ASP A 270 -8.54 3.61 18.84
C ASP A 270 -9.06 2.43 18.02
N LEU A 271 -8.18 1.51 17.60
CA LEU A 271 -8.57 0.25 16.96
C LEU A 271 -9.47 -0.59 17.88
N ILE A 272 -9.05 -0.78 19.14
CA ILE A 272 -9.82 -1.51 20.14
C ILE A 272 -11.22 -0.89 20.32
N ARG A 273 -11.32 0.44 20.33
CA ARG A 273 -12.61 1.13 20.40
C ARG A 273 -13.50 0.84 19.20
N ILE A 274 -12.92 0.81 17.99
CA ILE A 274 -13.65 0.48 16.75
C ILE A 274 -14.17 -0.95 16.81
N LEU A 275 -13.30 -1.92 17.14
CA LEU A 275 -13.66 -3.33 17.25
C LEU A 275 -14.80 -3.54 18.25
N ARG A 276 -14.69 -2.92 19.44
CA ARG A 276 -15.73 -2.96 20.46
C ARG A 276 -17.05 -2.37 19.97
N SER A 277 -17.01 -1.20 19.31
CA SER A 277 -18.23 -0.54 18.81
C SER A 277 -18.96 -1.33 17.73
N ARG A 278 -18.24 -2.20 17.02
CA ARG A 278 -18.77 -3.09 15.98
C ARG A 278 -19.16 -4.48 16.48
N GLY A 279 -19.00 -4.75 17.77
CA GLY A 279 -19.39 -6.01 18.38
C GLY A 279 -18.39 -7.16 18.20
N PHE A 280 -17.16 -6.89 17.79
CA PHE A 280 -16.13 -7.92 17.68
C PHE A 280 -15.56 -8.29 19.06
N HIS A 281 -15.30 -9.58 19.25
CA HIS A 281 -14.41 -10.05 20.29
C HIS A 281 -12.95 -9.86 19.86
N TRP A 282 -12.08 -9.48 20.79
CA TRP A 282 -10.69 -9.15 20.48
C TRP A 282 -9.75 -9.45 21.65
N THR A 283 -8.51 -9.74 21.32
CA THR A 283 -7.35 -9.81 22.22
C THR A 283 -6.28 -8.88 21.70
N CYS A 284 -5.41 -8.43 22.59
CA CYS A 284 -4.20 -7.74 22.19
C CYS A 284 -3.04 -8.26 23.04
N THR A 285 -1.97 -8.70 22.38
CA THR A 285 -0.74 -9.19 23.01
C THR A 285 0.42 -8.30 22.61
N ASP A 286 1.11 -7.73 23.59
CA ASP A 286 2.42 -7.12 23.43
C ASP A 286 3.49 -8.22 23.41
N ASN A 287 4.54 -8.07 22.58
CA ASN A 287 5.57 -9.09 22.34
C ASN A 287 6.47 -9.42 23.55
N ASP A 288 6.11 -8.96 24.74
CA ASP A 288 6.86 -9.08 26.01
C ASP A 288 6.33 -10.21 26.93
N GLU A 289 5.66 -11.23 26.38
CA GLU A 289 5.41 -12.54 27.05
C GLU A 289 5.56 -13.73 26.08
#